data_AF-A0A357FXW3-F1
#
_entry.id   AF-A0A357FXW3-F1
#
_cell.length_a   1.000
_cell.length_b   1.000
_cell.length_c   1.000
_cell.angle_alpha   90.00
_cell.angle_beta   90.00
_cell.angle_gamma   90.00
#
_symmetry.space_group_name_H-M   'P 1'
#
loop_
_entity.id
_entity.type
_entity.pdbx_description
1 polymer ?
#
loop_
_entity_poly.entity_id
_entity_poly.type
_entity_poly.pdbx_seq_one_letter_code
_entity_poly.pdbx_strand_id
1 'polypeptide(L)'
;SLICCKTHIGYGAPTKQDSASSHGSPLGAEEIAGARKNLGWPHGPFEVPDDILSMWRSLGHKATNEKPYNDDVAKTIAPIVAQLKKDFASEKPKLATRQTSRK
;
A
#
# COMPACT_ATOMS: atom_id res chain seq x y z
N SER A 1 7.36 -13.90 -5.27
CA SER A 1 7.92 -14.41 -4.02
C SER A 1 7.00 -14.09 -2.85
N LEU A 2 6.96 -14.92 -1.81
CA LEU A 2 6.38 -14.56 -0.52
C LEU A 2 7.52 -14.14 0.42
N ILE A 3 7.39 -12.98 1.07
CA ILE A 3 8.32 -12.52 2.09
C ILE A 3 7.55 -12.47 3.42
N CYS A 4 7.86 -13.38 4.33
CA CYS A 4 7.20 -13.47 5.63
C CYS A 4 8.00 -12.70 6.70
N CYS A 5 7.59 -11.47 6.98
CA CYS A 5 8.20 -10.65 8.02
C CYS A 5 7.56 -10.96 9.39
N LYS A 6 8.28 -11.65 10.26
CA LYS A 6 7.88 -11.84 11.67
C LYS A 6 8.13 -10.54 12.45
N THR A 7 7.10 -9.97 13.04
CA THR A 7 7.14 -8.68 13.76
C THR A 7 6.47 -8.79 15.13
N HIS A 8 6.72 -7.81 15.99
CA HIS A 8 6.04 -7.62 17.27
C HIS A 8 4.95 -6.55 17.11
N ILE A 9 3.70 -6.89 17.41
CA ILE A 9 2.61 -5.91 17.35
C ILE A 9 2.75 -4.92 18.51
N GLY A 10 2.53 -3.63 18.25
CA GLY A 10 2.69 -2.59 19.27
C GLY A 10 4.12 -2.46 19.81
N TYR A 11 5.14 -2.83 19.02
CA TYR A 11 6.55 -2.79 19.44
C TYR A 11 6.93 -1.46 20.10
N GLY A 12 7.57 -1.55 21.26
CA GLY A 12 7.99 -0.40 22.08
C GLY A 12 6.97 0.01 23.14
N ALA A 13 5.69 -0.34 22.98
CA ALA A 13 4.67 -0.10 24.00
C ALA A 13 4.94 -0.98 25.24
N PRO A 14 5.20 -0.39 26.42
CA PRO A 14 5.70 -1.13 27.58
C PRO A 14 4.76 -2.22 28.10
N THR A 15 3.44 -2.02 28.01
CA THR A 15 2.44 -2.95 28.54
C THR A 15 1.56 -3.55 27.45
N LYS A 16 1.49 -2.90 26.28
CA LYS A 16 0.62 -3.32 25.17
C LYS A 16 1.33 -3.99 24.00
N GLN A 17 2.66 -4.09 24.00
CA GLN A 17 3.38 -4.88 23.00
C GLN A 17 2.92 -6.35 23.06
N ASP A 18 2.79 -6.98 21.89
CA ASP A 18 2.36 -8.38 21.73
C ASP A 18 0.97 -8.69 22.32
N SER A 19 0.15 -7.65 22.53
CA SER A 19 -1.22 -7.74 23.04
C SER A 19 -2.24 -7.25 22.02
N ALA A 20 -3.42 -7.90 21.98
CA ALA A 20 -4.55 -7.49 21.14
C ALA A 20 -5.04 -6.06 21.41
N SER A 21 -4.78 -5.54 22.62
CA SER A 21 -5.13 -4.15 22.99
C SER A 21 -4.39 -3.09 22.18
N SER A 22 -3.26 -3.43 21.53
CA SER A 22 -2.52 -2.55 20.62
C SER A 22 -3.09 -2.49 19.20
N HIS A 23 -4.05 -3.36 18.86
CA HIS A 23 -4.54 -3.47 17.49
C HIS A 23 -5.61 -2.42 17.15
N GLY A 24 -6.69 -2.38 17.93
CA GLY A 24 -7.92 -1.67 17.55
C GLY A 24 -8.21 -0.42 18.35
N SER A 25 -7.29 0.04 19.20
CA SER A 25 -7.53 1.16 20.10
C SER A 25 -6.30 2.06 20.26
N PRO A 26 -6.49 3.39 20.48
CA PRO A 26 -5.39 4.26 20.86
C PRO A 26 -4.65 3.73 22.09
N LEU A 27 -3.32 3.88 22.12
CA LEU A 27 -2.50 3.38 23.22
C LEU A 27 -2.86 4.04 24.57
N GLY A 28 -3.23 5.31 24.56
CA GLY A 28 -3.47 6.11 25.76
C GLY A 28 -2.22 6.89 26.19
N ALA A 29 -2.41 7.96 26.97
CA ALA A 29 -1.34 8.92 27.25
C ALA A 29 -0.13 8.30 27.98
N GLU A 30 -0.37 7.48 29.00
CA GLU A 30 0.67 6.81 29.77
C GLU A 30 1.49 5.84 28.90
N GLU A 31 0.78 5.04 28.10
CA GLU A 31 1.41 4.07 27.21
C GLU A 31 2.21 4.76 26.10
N ILE A 32 1.72 5.88 25.56
CA ILE A 32 2.46 6.71 24.60
C ILE A 32 3.74 7.28 25.22
N ALA A 33 3.67 7.81 26.45
CA ALA A 33 4.84 8.33 27.14
C ALA A 33 5.88 7.23 27.42
N GLY A 34 5.42 6.04 27.84
CA GLY A 34 6.27 4.87 28.03
C GLY A 34 6.90 4.38 26.72
N ALA A 35 6.13 4.32 25.64
CA ALA A 35 6.64 3.95 24.31
C ALA A 35 7.70 4.93 23.82
N ARG A 36 7.48 6.25 23.98
CA ARG A 36 8.48 7.27 23.64
C ARG A 36 9.77 7.08 24.43
N LYS A 37 9.68 6.81 25.73
CA LYS A 37 10.86 6.51 26.57
C LYS A 37 11.59 5.25 26.10
N ASN A 38 10.87 4.16 25.85
CA ASN A 38 11.46 2.89 25.40
C ASN A 38 12.16 3.01 24.04
N LEU A 39 11.60 3.81 23.13
CA LEU A 39 12.15 4.06 21.80
C LEU A 39 13.20 5.17 21.77
N GLY A 40 13.47 5.82 22.90
CA GLY A 40 14.38 6.97 22.95
C GLY A 40 13.89 8.14 22.09
N TRP A 41 12.57 8.36 22.02
CA TRP A 41 11.92 9.37 21.18
C TRP A 41 11.57 10.62 21.99
N PRO A 42 12.40 11.70 21.94
CA PRO A 42 12.20 12.88 22.77
C PRO A 42 11.16 13.86 22.20
N HIS A 43 10.76 13.69 20.93
CA HIS A 43 9.93 14.65 20.21
C HIS A 43 8.46 14.58 20.63
N GLY A 44 7.74 15.68 20.43
CA GLY A 44 6.32 15.83 20.78
C GLY A 44 5.35 15.09 19.85
N PRO A 45 4.04 15.23 20.08
CA PRO A 45 3.02 14.78 19.14
C PRO A 45 3.17 15.48 17.79
N PHE A 46 3.21 14.70 16.70
CA PHE A 46 3.33 15.18 15.31
C PHE A 46 4.61 15.97 14.98
N GLU A 47 5.60 15.95 15.86
CA GLU A 47 6.92 16.52 15.59
C GLU A 47 7.79 15.48 14.86
N VAL A 48 8.29 15.85 13.68
CA VAL A 48 9.21 15.04 12.88
C VAL A 48 10.54 15.77 12.79
N PRO A 49 11.65 15.16 13.22
CA PRO A 49 12.99 15.77 13.10
C PRO A 49 13.34 16.16 11.66
N ASP A 50 14.01 17.31 11.51
CA ASP A 50 14.30 17.90 10.19
C ASP A 50 15.19 17.01 9.32
N ASP A 51 16.12 16.28 9.92
CA ASP A 51 17.00 15.34 9.24
C ASP A 51 16.21 14.16 8.65
N ILE A 52 15.31 13.57 9.44
CA ILE A 52 14.41 12.50 9.01
C ILE A 52 13.50 13.00 7.89
N LEU A 53 12.88 14.18 8.09
CA LEU A 53 11.95 14.76 7.12
C LEU A 53 12.66 15.07 5.79
N SER A 54 13.87 15.63 5.85
CA SER A 54 14.69 15.93 4.67
C SER A 54 15.09 14.67 3.92
N MET A 55 15.50 13.62 4.63
CA MET A 55 15.84 12.33 4.05
C MET A 55 14.66 11.75 3.26
N TRP A 56 13.46 11.72 3.86
CA TRP A 56 12.25 11.20 3.20
C TRP A 56 11.84 12.03 1.98
N ARG A 57 11.88 13.37 2.08
CA ARG A 57 11.57 14.25 0.94
C ARG A 57 12.54 14.07 -0.22
N SER A 58 13.83 13.88 0.06
CA SER A 58 14.84 13.67 -0.97
C SER A 58 14.57 12.44 -1.85
N LEU A 59 14.01 11.37 -1.27
CA LEU A 59 13.62 10.16 -2.01
C LEU A 59 12.42 10.42 -2.92
N GLY A 60 11.45 11.21 -2.45
CA GLY A 60 10.30 11.63 -3.28
C GLY A 60 10.74 12.39 -4.54
N HIS A 61 11.73 13.28 -4.41
CA HIS A 61 12.29 14.01 -5.56
C HIS A 61 13.09 13.14 -6.53
N LYS A 62 13.67 12.02 -6.08
CA LYS A 62 14.36 11.08 -6.97
C LYS A 62 13.37 10.36 -7.90
N ALA A 63 12.23 9.94 -7.37
CA ALA A 63 11.19 9.27 -8.15
C ALA A 63 10.61 10.15 -9.28
N THR A 64 10.64 11.48 -9.14
CA THR A 64 10.16 12.40 -10.20
C THR A 64 11.19 12.66 -11.30
N ASN A 65 12.47 12.40 -11.03
CA ASN A 65 13.57 12.63 -11.98
C ASN A 65 14.01 11.36 -12.72
N GLU A 66 13.53 10.19 -12.29
CA GLU A 66 13.63 8.98 -13.08
C GLU A 66 12.63 9.05 -14.23
N LYS A 67 13.12 8.90 -15.47
CA LYS A 67 12.22 8.68 -16.61
C LYS A 67 11.35 7.46 -16.26
N PRO A 68 10.02 7.54 -16.37
CA PRO A 68 9.19 6.36 -16.15
C PRO A 68 9.72 5.24 -17.04
N TYR A 69 9.97 4.07 -16.45
CA TYR A 69 10.28 2.87 -17.22
C TYR A 69 9.02 2.44 -17.97
N ASN A 70 8.77 3.11 -19.09
CA ASN A 70 7.93 2.71 -20.22
C ASN A 70 7.86 3.88 -21.19
N ASP A 71 8.93 4.08 -21.94
CA ASP A 71 8.72 4.55 -23.30
C ASP A 71 8.03 3.40 -24.06
N ASP A 72 6.71 3.51 -24.09
CA ASP A 72 5.82 2.99 -25.13
C ASP A 72 5.22 1.59 -25.06
N VAL A 73 5.14 0.92 -23.90
CA VAL A 73 4.26 -0.27 -23.78
C VAL A 73 2.82 0.05 -24.23
N ALA A 74 2.32 1.25 -23.95
CA ALA A 74 1.03 1.71 -24.45
C ALA A 74 0.98 1.77 -25.99
N LYS A 75 2.03 2.25 -26.67
CA LYS A 75 2.09 2.27 -28.14
C LYS A 75 2.33 0.89 -28.74
N THR A 76 3.10 0.02 -28.07
CA THR A 76 3.32 -1.38 -28.50
C THR A 76 2.04 -2.21 -28.40
N ILE A 77 1.25 -2.02 -27.34
CA ILE A 77 0.04 -2.80 -27.08
C ILE A 77 -1.19 -2.20 -27.77
N ALA A 78 -1.23 -0.89 -28.03
CA ALA A 78 -2.34 -0.22 -28.72
C ALA A 78 -2.79 -0.92 -30.03
N PRO A 79 -1.90 -1.28 -30.98
CA PRO A 79 -2.32 -1.97 -32.20
C PRO A 79 -2.85 -3.38 -31.91
N ILE A 80 -2.29 -4.09 -30.93
CA ILE A 80 -2.74 -5.43 -30.52
C ILE A 80 -4.14 -5.35 -29.91
N VAL A 81 -4.40 -4.40 -29.03
CA VAL A 81 -5.72 -4.17 -28.43
C VAL A 81 -6.74 -3.72 -29.48
N ALA A 82 -6.33 -2.88 -30.43
CA ALA A 82 -7.19 -2.47 -31.53
C ALA A 82 -7.58 -3.67 -32.42
N GLN A 83 -6.65 -4.58 -32.68
CA GLN A 83 -6.93 -5.80 -33.43
C GLN A 83 -7.87 -6.74 -32.65
N LEU A 84 -7.57 -7.02 -31.38
CA LEU A 84 -8.43 -7.84 -30.52
C LEU A 84 -9.86 -7.31 -30.46
N LYS A 85 -10.06 -5.99 -30.33
CA LYS A 85 -11.40 -5.39 -30.33
C LYS A 85 -12.15 -5.63 -31.64
N LYS A 86 -11.47 -5.57 -32.79
CA LYS A 86 -12.09 -5.88 -34.09
C LYS A 86 -12.47 -7.35 -34.18
N ASP A 87 -11.59 -8.24 -33.74
CA ASP A 87 -11.82 -9.68 -33.75
C ASP A 87 -13.01 -10.04 -32.84
N PHE A 88 -13.04 -9.52 -31.61
CA PHE A 88 -14.17 -9.66 -30.68
C PHE A 88 -15.49 -9.09 -31.21
N ALA A 89 -15.46 -7.99 -31.97
CA ALA A 89 -16.66 -7.42 -32.57
C ALA A 89 -17.15 -8.23 -33.79
N SER A 90 -16.25 -8.95 -34.46
CA SER A 90 -16.58 -9.80 -35.60
C SER A 90 -17.17 -11.16 -35.18
N GLU A 91 -16.77 -11.68 -34.03
CA GLU A 91 -17.36 -12.86 -33.42
C GLU A 91 -18.54 -12.45 -32.53
N LYS A 92 -19.78 -12.56 -33.01
CA LYS A 92 -20.96 -12.41 -32.13
C LYS A 92 -20.85 -13.47 -31.02
N PRO A 93 -20.70 -13.09 -29.74
CA PRO A 93 -20.65 -14.08 -28.68
C PRO A 93 -21.95 -14.87 -28.69
N LYS A 94 -21.89 -16.20 -28.51
CA LYS A 94 -23.09 -17.01 -28.35
C LYS A 94 -23.89 -16.41 -27.19
N LEU A 95 -25.06 -15.85 -27.51
CA LEU A 95 -25.98 -15.32 -26.52
C LEU A 95 -26.27 -16.44 -25.52
N ALA A 96 -25.82 -16.27 -24.28
CA ALA A 96 -26.17 -17.17 -23.20
C ALA A 96 -27.67 -17.00 -22.92
N THR A 97 -28.51 -17.82 -23.55
CA THR A 97 -29.92 -17.92 -23.22
C THR A 97 -30.04 -18.66 -21.90
N ARG A 98 -30.10 -17.90 -20.80
CA ARG A 98 -30.42 -18.47 -19.51
C ARG A 98 -31.92 -18.79 -19.49
N GLN A 99 -32.30 -20.04 -19.77
CA GLN A 99 -33.61 -20.54 -19.36
C GLN A 99 -33.61 -20.63 -17.83
N THR A 100 -34.26 -19.68 -17.17
CA THR A 100 -34.59 -19.82 -15.75
C THR A 100 -35.74 -20.82 -15.62
N SER A 101 -35.52 -21.96 -14.95
CA SER A 101 -36.65 -22.83 -14.60
C SER A 101 -37.54 -22.09 -13.61
N ARG A 102 -38.76 -21.75 -14.03
CA ARG A 102 -39.81 -21.32 -13.08
C ARG A 102 -40.18 -22.54 -12.25
N LYS A 103 -40.12 -22.38 -10.92
CA LYS A 103 -40.77 -23.26 -9.95
C LYS A 103 -42.28 -23.05 -10.02
#